data_AF-A0A260ZFR6-F1
#
_entry.id   AF-A0A260ZFR6-F1
#
_cell.length_a   1.000
_cell.length_b   1.000
_cell.length_c   1.000
_cell.angle_alpha   90.00
_cell.angle_beta   90.00
_cell.angle_gamma   90.00
#
_symmetry.space_group_name_H-M   'P 1'
#
loop_
_entity.id
_entity.type
_entity.pdbx_description
1 polymer ?
#
loop_
_entity_poly.entity_id
_entity_poly.type
_entity_poly.pdbx_seq_one_letter_code
_entity_poly.pdbx_strand_id
1 'polypeptide(L)'
;MPLSQQLEKNMSIYFQIFIEIHGLPSDHLRMLQIIAKYGFRIFNVDENLLCPLCCEYSMINELCMAQFGVVPLAITIPQLNS
;
A
#
# COMPACT_ATOMS: atom_id res chain seq x y z
N MET A 1 -31.34 12.98 9.06
CA MET A 1 -30.33 12.26 8.25
C MET A 1 -30.40 10.80 8.68
N PRO A 2 -30.62 9.83 7.78
CA PRO A 2 -30.82 8.43 8.18
C PRO A 2 -29.54 7.80 8.74
N LEU A 3 -29.70 6.90 9.71
CA LEU A 3 -28.62 6.21 10.45
C LEU A 3 -27.58 5.52 9.52
N SER A 4 -28.00 5.14 8.32
CA SER A 4 -27.15 4.58 7.27
C SER A 4 -26.04 5.52 6.82
N GLN A 5 -26.29 6.84 6.72
CA GLN A 5 -25.28 7.84 6.33
C GLN A 5 -24.29 8.17 7.45
N GLN A 6 -24.57 7.73 8.68
CA GLN A 6 -23.75 8.02 9.86
C GLN A 6 -22.78 6.87 10.19
N LEU A 7 -23.09 5.66 9.73
CA LEU A 7 -22.19 4.50 9.73
C LEU A 7 -21.05 4.65 8.70
N GLU A 8 -21.33 5.25 7.53
CA GLU A 8 -20.29 5.55 6.53
C GLU A 8 -19.28 6.60 7.00
N LYS A 9 -19.64 7.45 7.97
CA LYS A 9 -18.81 8.57 8.45
C LYS A 9 -17.79 8.21 9.53
N ASN A 10 -17.85 7.01 10.12
CA ASN A 10 -16.99 6.63 11.26
C ASN A 10 -16.08 5.44 10.99
N MET A 11 -15.96 5.00 9.73
CA MET A 11 -14.84 4.20 9.32
C MET A 11 -13.77 5.18 8.82
N SER A 12 -12.78 5.50 9.64
CA SER A 12 -11.51 6.05 9.12
C SER A 12 -10.92 4.97 8.21
N ILE A 13 -11.38 4.94 6.96
CA ILE A 13 -10.77 4.13 5.91
C ILE A 13 -9.41 4.77 5.69
N TYR A 14 -8.35 4.15 6.22
CA TYR A 14 -6.99 4.59 5.93
C TYR A 14 -6.76 4.43 4.43
N PHE A 15 -6.88 5.52 3.68
CA PHE A 15 -6.79 5.51 2.23
C PHE A 15 -5.35 5.34 1.75
N GLN A 16 -4.39 5.77 2.56
CA GLN A 16 -2.95 5.74 2.26
C GLN A 16 -2.18 5.12 3.44
N ILE A 17 -1.13 4.39 3.11
CA ILE A 17 -0.18 3.79 4.05
C ILE A 17 1.23 4.16 3.62
N PHE A 18 2.03 4.63 4.57
CA PHE A 18 3.46 4.85 4.42
C PHE A 18 4.18 3.86 5.34
N ILE A 19 5.05 3.04 4.78
CA ILE A 19 5.81 2.06 5.55
C ILE A 19 7.28 2.07 5.12
N GLU A 20 8.18 2.10 6.09
CA GLU A 20 9.59 1.77 5.88
C GLU A 20 9.80 0.32 6.29
N ILE A 21 10.35 -0.49 5.38
CA ILE A 21 10.72 -1.87 5.68
C ILE A 21 12.23 -1.92 5.83
N HIS A 22 12.69 -2.63 6.86
CA HIS A 22 14.09 -2.98 7.09
C HIS A 22 14.20 -4.49 6.94
N GLY A 23 14.94 -5.00 5.96
CA GLY A 23 15.10 -6.44 5.79
C GLY A 23 15.63 -6.85 4.42
N LEU A 24 15.62 -8.16 4.17
CA LEU A 24 16.01 -8.69 2.87
C LEU A 24 14.91 -8.42 1.84
N PRO A 25 15.22 -8.42 0.53
CA PRO A 25 14.21 -8.28 -0.52
C PRO A 25 13.03 -9.28 -0.40
N SER A 26 13.25 -10.46 0.19
CA SER A 26 12.20 -11.43 0.50
C SER A 26 11.20 -10.94 1.55
N ASP A 27 11.66 -10.19 2.55
CA ASP A 27 10.80 -9.62 3.59
C ASP A 27 9.92 -8.51 3.01
N HIS A 28 10.51 -7.69 2.13
CA HIS A 28 9.80 -6.67 1.37
C HIS A 28 8.72 -7.31 0.50
N LEU A 29 9.09 -8.33 -0.29
CA LEU A 29 8.14 -9.06 -1.14
C LEU A 29 6.98 -9.65 -0.33
N ARG A 30 7.28 -10.31 0.79
CA ARG A 30 6.27 -10.89 1.68
C ARG A 30 5.30 -9.83 2.20
N MET A 31 5.81 -8.69 2.65
CA MET A 31 4.99 -7.59 3.15
C MET A 31 4.11 -7.01 2.03
N LEU A 32 4.69 -6.71 0.87
CA LEU A 32 3.97 -6.18 -0.30
C LEU A 32 2.87 -7.15 -0.77
N GLN A 33 3.14 -8.46 -0.78
CA GLN A 33 2.12 -9.48 -1.08
C GLN A 33 0.97 -9.48 -0.07
N ILE A 34 1.26 -9.26 1.23
CA ILE A 34 0.22 -9.18 2.27
C ILE A 34 -0.65 -7.95 2.03
N ILE A 35 -0.05 -6.77 1.86
CA ILE A 35 -0.80 -5.52 1.70
C ILE A 35 -1.62 -5.50 0.40
N ALA A 36 -1.09 -6.08 -0.68
CA ALA A 36 -1.80 -6.18 -1.95
C ALA A 36 -3.13 -6.95 -1.85
N LYS A 37 -3.25 -7.92 -0.93
CA LYS A 37 -4.50 -8.66 -0.68
C LYS A 37 -5.62 -7.76 -0.13
N TYR A 38 -5.28 -6.61 0.43
CA TYR A 38 -6.22 -5.63 0.97
C TYR A 38 -6.54 -4.50 -0.02
N GLY A 39 -6.18 -4.66 -1.31
CA GLY A 39 -6.49 -3.69 -2.36
C GLY A 39 -5.60 -2.47 -2.38
N PHE A 40 -4.46 -2.50 -1.70
CA PHE A 40 -3.47 -1.41 -1.74
C PHE A 40 -2.49 -1.60 -2.90
N ARG A 41 -2.14 -0.49 -3.54
CA ARG A 41 -1.19 -0.42 -4.66
C ARG A 41 -0.06 0.54 -4.32
N ILE A 42 1.15 0.17 -4.71
CA ILE A 42 2.33 1.03 -4.57
C ILE A 42 2.22 2.17 -5.58
N PHE A 43 2.41 3.40 -5.12
CA PHE A 43 2.45 4.57 -5.99
C PHE A 43 3.73 5.40 -5.84
N ASN A 44 4.50 5.18 -4.78
CA ASN A 44 5.85 5.72 -4.64
C ASN A 44 6.75 4.70 -3.91
N VAL A 45 8.02 4.70 -4.28
CA VAL A 45 9.08 3.90 -3.66
C VAL A 45 10.26 4.84 -3.45
N ASP A 46 10.80 4.88 -2.24
CA ASP A 46 12.00 5.66 -1.91
C ASP A 46 13.06 4.73 -1.31
N GLU A 47 14.25 4.70 -1.91
CA GLU A 47 15.34 3.84 -1.46
C GLU A 47 16.18 4.58 -0.42
N ASN A 48 16.49 3.91 0.69
CA ASN A 48 17.35 4.52 1.69
C ASN A 48 18.83 4.38 1.28
N LEU A 49 19.44 5.48 0.82
CA LEU A 49 20.84 5.50 0.35
C LEU A 49 21.87 5.07 1.41
N LEU A 50 21.52 5.15 2.70
CA LEU A 50 22.38 4.75 3.81
C LEU A 50 22.08 3.34 4.33
N CYS A 51 20.95 2.76 3.94
CA CYS A 51 20.56 1.40 4.27
C CYS A 51 20.11 0.65 3.01
N PRO A 52 21.01 -0.12 2.37
CA PRO A 52 20.70 -0.90 1.16
C PRO A 52 19.62 -1.97 1.35
N LEU A 53 19.26 -2.26 2.60
CA LEU A 53 18.23 -3.21 3.01
C LEU A 53 16.96 -2.50 3.52
N CYS A 54 16.86 -1.18 3.34
CA CYS A 54 15.72 -0.41 3.76
C CYS A 54 15.08 0.30 2.57
N CYS A 55 13.75 0.36 2.56
CA CYS A 55 13.00 1.05 1.53
C CYS A 55 11.66 1.52 2.07
N GLU A 56 11.29 2.74 1.69
CA GLU A 56 9.99 3.32 1.99
C GLU A 56 9.01 3.07 0.84
N TYR A 57 7.82 2.59 1.19
CA TYR A 57 6.73 2.36 0.26
C TYR A 57 5.56 3.27 0.61
N SER A 58 5.12 4.05 -0.37
CA SER A 58 3.83 4.75 -0.29
C SER A 58 2.78 3.95 -1.05
N MET A 59 1.71 3.60 -0.36
CA MET A 59 0.64 2.75 -0.87
C MET A 59 -0.70 3.43 -0.71
N ILE A 60 -1.60 3.18 -1.64
CA ILE A 60 -2.95 3.74 -1.66
C ILE A 60 -3.96 2.64 -1.96
N ASN A 61 -5.13 2.68 -1.32
CA ASN A 61 -6.21 1.77 -1.68
C ASN A 61 -6.70 2.07 -3.10
N GLU A 62 -6.86 1.02 -3.92
CA GLU A 62 -7.22 1.15 -5.33
C GLU A 62 -8.55 1.91 -5.55
N LEU A 63 -9.47 1.82 -4.60
CA LEU A 63 -10.75 2.55 -4.63
C LEU A 63 -10.58 4.07 -4.56
N CYS A 64 -9.44 4.56 -4.07
CA CYS A 64 -9.18 5.99 -3.86
C CYS A 64 -8.21 6.59 -4.86
N MET A 65 -7.59 5.77 -5.71
CA MET A 65 -6.59 6.24 -6.68
C MET A 65 -7.14 7.32 -7.62
N ALA A 66 -8.35 7.12 -8.15
CA ALA A 66 -9.02 8.10 -9.01
C ALA A 66 -9.30 9.43 -8.28
N GLN A 67 -9.70 9.35 -7.01
CA GLN A 67 -9.98 10.54 -6.19
C GLN A 67 -8.72 11.38 -5.97
N PHE A 68 -7.56 10.74 -5.78
CA PHE A 68 -6.29 11.41 -5.52
C PHE A 68 -5.42 11.59 -6.77
N GLY A 69 -5.90 11.21 -7.96
CA GLY A 69 -5.15 11.31 -9.21
C GLY A 69 -3.87 10.48 -9.25
N VAL A 70 -3.83 9.38 -8.50
CA VAL A 70 -2.64 8.53 -8.34
C VAL A 70 -2.68 7.37 -9.34
N VAL A 71 -1.51 7.03 -9.92
CA VAL A 71 -1.34 5.89 -10.83
C VAL A 71 -0.42 4.87 -10.15
N PRO A 72 -0.70 3.54 -10.24
CA PRO A 72 0.13 2.56 -9.57
C PRO A 72 1.46 2.39 -10.30
N LEU A 73 2.55 2.23 -9.55
CA LEU A 73 3.88 1.90 -10.11
C LEU A 73 3.96 0.45 -10.57
N ALA A 74 3.22 -0.44 -9.92
CA ALA A 74 3.13 -1.84 -10.28
C ALA A 74 1.72 -2.39 -10.04
N ILE A 75 1.21 -3.12 -11.03
CA ILE A 75 -0.12 -3.76 -10.97
C ILE A 75 0.01 -5.22 -10.50
N THR A 76 1.17 -5.84 -10.73
CA THR A 76 1.43 -7.25 -10.41
C THR A 76 2.61 -7.37 -9.46
N ILE A 77 2.34 -7.79 -8.22
CA ILE A 77 3.39 -8.25 -7.30
C ILE A 77 3.57 -9.75 -7.53
N PRO A 78 4.79 -10.21 -7.87
CA PRO A 78 5.05 -11.63 -8.12
C PRO A 78 4.57 -12.48 -6.95
N GLN A 79 3.81 -13.54 -7.24
CA GLN A 79 3.50 -14.56 -6.25
C GLN A 79 4.62 -15.60 -6.30
N LEU A 80 5.12 -16.02 -5.13
CA LEU A 80 5.94 -17.23 -5.08
C LEU A 80 4.99 -18.40 -5.35
N ASN A 81 5.13 -19.04 -6.50
CA ASN A 81 4.48 -20.32 -6.76
C ASN A 81 5.14 -21.33 -5.81
N SER A 82 4.43 -21.70 -4.75
CA SER A 82 4.73 -22.85 -3.88
C SER A 82 4.56 -24.17 -4.62
#